data_AF-A0A7J4EFX9-F1
#
_entry.id   AF-A0A7J4EFX9-F1
#
_cell.length_a   1.000
_cell.length_b   1.000
_cell.length_c   1.000
_cell.angle_alpha   90.00
_cell.angle_beta   90.00
_cell.angle_gamma   90.00
#
_symmetry.space_group_name_H-M   'P 1'
#
loop_
_entity.id
_entity.type
_entity.pdbx_description
1 polymer ?
#
loop_
_entity_poly.entity_id
_entity_poly.type
_entity_poly.pdbx_seq_one_letter_code
_entity_poly.pdbx_strand_id
1 'polypeptide(L)'
;MVEIEDVEKRFREFRNKFWEEVADINVGESKLNADELKTKMIESDYFKTVKTFAEEKGWNVVADDLTLSVQKEGEKTRTIEVTLVDEVDKNQLFIQPWSRVLQRLERLKD
;
A
#
# COMPACT_ATOMS: atom_id res chain seq x y z
N MET A 1 -1.06 -16.94 -9.54
CA MET A 1 -1.03 -16.88 -8.09
C MET A 1 0.15 -16.05 -7.68
N VAL A 2 -0.13 -14.89 -7.10
CA VAL A 2 0.81 -13.97 -6.50
C VAL A 2 1.17 -14.51 -5.13
N GLU A 3 2.46 -14.72 -4.89
CA GLU A 3 2.96 -15.13 -3.57
C GLU A 3 3.39 -13.91 -2.74
N ILE A 4 3.59 -14.09 -1.43
CA ILE A 4 4.06 -13.01 -0.56
C ILE A 4 5.44 -12.51 -1.01
N GLU A 5 6.29 -13.41 -1.51
CA GLU A 5 7.62 -13.12 -2.03
C GLU A 5 7.56 -12.18 -3.24
N ASP A 6 6.54 -12.31 -4.10
CA ASP A 6 6.31 -11.38 -5.20
C ASP A 6 5.97 -9.98 -4.67
N VAL A 7 5.08 -9.91 -3.67
CA VAL A 7 4.71 -8.65 -3.02
C VAL A 7 5.92 -8.00 -2.35
N GLU A 8 6.79 -8.78 -1.69
CA GLU A 8 8.02 -8.28 -1.07
C GLU A 8 8.97 -7.68 -2.09
N LYS A 9 9.17 -8.36 -3.22
CA LYS A 9 10.02 -7.86 -4.29
C LYS A 9 9.51 -6.52 -4.80
N ARG A 10 8.20 -6.40 -5.04
CA ARG A 10 7.57 -5.15 -5.48
C ARG A 10 7.63 -4.06 -4.43
N PHE A 11 7.52 -4.40 -3.14
CA PHE A 11 7.72 -3.45 -2.05
C PHE A 11 9.13 -2.84 -2.09
N ARG A 12 10.17 -3.66 -2.29
CA ARG A 12 11.55 -3.18 -2.36
C ARG A 12 11.77 -2.23 -3.55
N GLU A 13 11.23 -2.59 -4.72
CA GLU A 13 11.26 -1.73 -5.92
C GLU A 13 10.52 -0.40 -5.69
N PHE A 14 9.31 -0.47 -5.12
CA PHE A 14 8.52 0.70 -4.74
C PHE A 14 9.27 1.62 -3.78
N ARG A 15 9.81 1.07 -2.69
CA ARG A 15 10.55 1.85 -1.69
C ARG A 15 11.76 2.54 -2.30
N ASN A 16 12.55 1.85 -3.12
CA ASN A 16 13.71 2.44 -3.77
C ASN A 16 13.31 3.57 -4.73
N LYS A 17 12.17 3.44 -5.41
CA LYS A 17 11.67 4.44 -6.35
C LYS A 17 11.14 5.70 -5.66
N PHE A 18 10.39 5.54 -4.57
CA PHE A 18 9.62 6.63 -3.97
C PHE A 18 10.25 7.22 -2.70
N TRP A 19 11.30 6.60 -2.14
CA TRP A 19 11.93 7.08 -0.90
C TRP A 19 12.41 8.53 -1.00
N GLU A 20 13.08 8.90 -2.09
CA GLU A 20 13.58 10.26 -2.30
C GLU A 20 12.42 11.26 -2.47
N GLU A 21 11.42 10.94 -3.30
CA GLU A 21 10.24 11.80 -3.49
C GLU A 21 9.47 12.01 -2.17
N VAL A 22 9.36 10.98 -1.32
CA VAL A 22 8.75 11.10 0.02
C VAL A 22 9.58 11.98 0.94
N ALA A 23 10.90 11.80 0.95
CA ALA A 23 11.80 12.61 1.77
C ALA A 23 11.69 14.10 1.37
N ASP A 24 11.73 14.40 0.07
CA ASP A 24 11.63 15.75 -0.47
C ASP A 24 10.30 16.42 -0.12
N ILE A 25 9.18 15.69 -0.17
CA ILE A 25 7.87 16.21 0.24
C ILE A 25 7.86 16.55 1.74
N ASN A 26 8.39 15.64 2.56
CA ASN A 26 8.36 15.79 4.02
C ASN A 26 9.20 16.97 4.52
N VAL A 27 10.26 17.35 3.80
CA VAL A 27 11.11 18.52 4.12
C VAL A 27 10.70 19.79 3.37
N GLY A 28 9.70 19.72 2.48
CA GLY A 28 9.22 20.86 1.70
C GLY A 28 10.13 21.27 0.54
N GLU A 29 11.02 20.39 0.08
CA GLU A 29 11.93 20.62 -1.05
C GLU A 29 11.42 20.04 -2.38
N SER A 30 10.34 19.25 -2.33
CA SER A 30 9.74 18.64 -3.52
C SER A 30 9.10 19.67 -4.46
N LYS A 31 9.23 19.42 -5.76
CA LYS A 31 8.49 20.14 -6.81
C LYS A 31 7.08 19.56 -7.06
N LEU A 32 6.81 18.37 -6.53
CA LEU A 32 5.51 17.68 -6.59
C LEU A 32 4.73 17.96 -5.32
N ASN A 33 3.42 18.15 -5.44
CA ASN A 33 2.55 18.18 -4.27
C ASN A 33 2.27 16.75 -3.75
N ALA A 34 1.79 16.64 -2.50
CA ALA A 34 1.53 15.34 -1.87
C ALA A 34 0.52 14.49 -2.67
N ASP A 35 -0.54 15.11 -3.21
CA ASP A 35 -1.59 14.40 -3.95
C ASP A 35 -1.09 13.81 -5.29
N GLU A 36 -0.19 14.50 -5.98
CA GLU A 36 0.48 13.98 -7.18
C GLU A 36 1.35 12.76 -6.85
N LEU A 37 2.07 12.80 -5.73
CA LEU A 37 2.88 11.66 -5.30
C LEU A 37 2.01 10.47 -4.88
N LYS A 38 0.91 10.71 -4.15
CA LYS A 38 -0.07 9.67 -3.78
C LYS A 38 -0.63 8.97 -5.02
N THR A 39 -1.03 9.75 -6.03
CA THR A 39 -1.55 9.21 -7.29
C THR A 39 -0.54 8.27 -7.94
N LYS A 40 0.73 8.68 -8.04
CA LYS A 40 1.81 7.83 -8.58
C LYS A 40 2.02 6.55 -7.76
N MET A 41 1.87 6.62 -6.44
CA MET A 41 2.03 5.46 -5.56
C MET A 41 0.91 4.45 -5.74
N ILE A 42 -0.35 4.92 -5.83
CA ILE A 42 -1.53 4.07 -6.06
C ILE A 42 -1.44 3.35 -7.41
N GLU A 43 -0.93 4.03 -8.44
CA GLU A 43 -0.76 3.45 -9.77
C GLU A 43 0.45 2.50 -9.89
N SER A 44 1.28 2.41 -8.85
CA SER A 44 2.48 1.58 -8.85
C SER A 44 2.18 0.08 -8.93
N ASP A 45 3.14 -0.67 -9.47
CA ASP A 45 3.06 -2.13 -9.55
C ASP A 45 2.92 -2.78 -8.17
N TYR A 46 3.43 -2.13 -7.12
CA TYR A 46 3.30 -2.62 -5.76
C TYR A 46 1.84 -2.62 -5.28
N PHE A 47 1.14 -1.50 -5.40
CA PHE A 47 -0.27 -1.40 -5.01
C PHE A 47 -1.14 -2.39 -5.82
N LYS A 48 -0.88 -2.49 -7.13
CA LYS A 48 -1.56 -3.46 -8.00
C LYS A 48 -1.30 -4.90 -7.56
N THR A 49 -0.05 -5.23 -7.22
CA THR A 49 0.32 -6.60 -6.78
C THR A 49 -0.34 -6.95 -5.44
N VAL A 50 -0.41 -6.01 -4.48
CA VAL A 50 -1.12 -6.24 -3.21
C VAL A 50 -2.62 -6.44 -3.44
N LYS A 51 -3.23 -5.66 -4.34
CA LYS A 51 -4.64 -5.82 -4.71
C LYS A 51 -4.89 -7.21 -5.31
N THR A 52 -4.09 -7.63 -6.30
CA THR A 52 -4.22 -8.97 -6.91
C THR A 52 -4.00 -10.09 -5.89
N PHE A 53 -3.03 -9.94 -4.98
CA PHE A 53 -2.82 -10.90 -3.89
C PHE A 53 -4.08 -11.09 -3.04
N ALA A 54 -4.74 -10.00 -2.65
CA ALA A 54 -5.96 -10.06 -1.84
C ALA A 54 -7.15 -10.67 -2.63
N GLU A 55 -7.34 -10.26 -3.89
CA GLU A 55 -8.39 -10.79 -4.78
C GLU A 55 -8.24 -12.30 -4.99
N GLU A 56 -7.02 -12.81 -5.20
CA GLU A 56 -6.75 -14.24 -5.35
C GLU A 56 -7.02 -15.04 -4.06
N LYS A 57 -7.05 -14.40 -2.90
CA LYS A 57 -7.45 -15.01 -1.61
C LYS A 57 -8.95 -14.86 -1.31
N GLY A 58 -9.74 -14.38 -2.26
CA GLY A 58 -11.20 -14.25 -2.13
C GLY A 58 -11.65 -13.01 -1.36
N TRP A 59 -10.79 -12.00 -1.26
CA TRP A 59 -11.15 -10.71 -0.67
C TRP A 59 -11.60 -9.73 -1.75
N ASN A 60 -12.70 -9.04 -1.49
CA ASN A 60 -13.11 -7.88 -2.26
C ASN A 60 -12.28 -6.67 -1.82
N VAL A 61 -11.53 -6.09 -2.74
CA VAL A 61 -10.63 -4.96 -2.47
C VAL A 61 -11.28 -3.67 -2.92
N VAL A 62 -11.47 -2.74 -2.00
CA VAL A 62 -11.78 -1.34 -2.28
C VAL A 62 -10.51 -0.55 -2.02
N ALA A 63 -9.96 0.07 -3.08
CA ALA A 63 -8.84 0.99 -2.92
C ALA A 63 -9.38 2.31 -2.36
N ASP A 64 -8.89 2.69 -1.18
CA ASP A 64 -9.19 3.97 -0.53
C ASP A 64 -7.86 4.70 -0.30
N ASP A 65 -7.49 5.52 -1.28
CA ASP A 65 -6.22 6.26 -1.32
C ASP A 65 -5.00 5.34 -1.11
N LEU A 66 -4.23 5.54 -0.04
CA LEU A 66 -3.02 4.78 0.28
C LEU A 66 -3.28 3.47 1.05
N THR A 67 -4.56 3.14 1.27
CA THR A 67 -5.00 1.95 2.01
C THR A 67 -5.84 1.04 1.12
N LEU A 68 -5.59 -0.26 1.22
CA LEU A 68 -6.47 -1.26 0.63
C LEU A 68 -7.40 -1.79 1.71
N SER A 69 -8.68 -1.44 1.59
CA SER A 69 -9.76 -1.94 2.43
C SER A 69 -10.27 -3.24 1.84
N VAL A 70 -10.07 -4.35 2.54
CA VAL A 70 -10.42 -5.68 2.04
C VAL A 70 -11.55 -6.30 2.86
N GLN A 71 -12.57 -6.82 2.19
CA GLN A 71 -13.72 -7.48 2.80
C GLN A 71 -13.88 -8.90 2.23
N LYS A 72 -13.97 -9.91 3.11
CA LYS A 72 -14.19 -11.31 2.70
C LYS A 72 -15.64 -11.50 2.26
N GLU A 73 -15.88 -12.17 1.14
CA GLU A 73 -17.25 -12.47 0.69
C GLU A 73 -18.01 -13.27 1.76
N GLY A 74 -19.22 -12.81 2.11
CA GLY A 74 -20.08 -13.46 3.12
C GLY A 74 -19.87 -13.00 4.57
N GLU A 75 -18.78 -12.30 4.89
CA GLU A 75 -18.57 -11.70 6.23
C GLU A 75 -18.77 -10.19 6.20
N LYS A 76 -19.89 -9.71 6.75
CA LYS A 76 -20.20 -8.27 6.83
C LYS A 76 -19.31 -7.49 7.81
N THR A 77 -18.54 -8.17 8.66
CA THR A 77 -17.90 -7.57 9.85
C THR A 77 -16.37 -7.58 9.83
N ARG A 78 -15.72 -8.18 8.83
CA ARG A 78 -14.25 -8.31 8.80
C ARG A 78 -13.67 -7.49 7.64
N THR A 79 -13.49 -6.20 7.89
CA THR A 79 -12.70 -5.31 7.04
C THR A 79 -11.27 -5.29 7.55
N ILE A 80 -10.30 -5.61 6.70
CA ILE A 80 -8.88 -5.45 7.02
C ILE A 80 -8.35 -4.28 6.21
N GLU A 81 -7.80 -3.30 6.89
CA GLU A 81 -7.05 -2.22 6.25
C GLU A 81 -5.59 -2.64 6.10
N VAL A 82 -5.14 -2.64 4.85
CA VAL A 82 -3.74 -2.81 4.47
C VAL A 82 -3.20 -1.44 4.08
N THR A 83 -2.76 -0.69 5.08
CA THR A 83 -2.11 0.61 4.89
C THR A 83 -0.69 0.40 4.38
N LEU A 84 -0.41 0.89 3.17
CA LEU A 84 0.90 0.74 2.53
C LEU A 84 1.79 1.98 2.77
N VAL A 85 1.15 3.14 2.86
CA VAL A 85 1.77 4.43 3.17
C VAL A 85 0.86 5.16 4.15
N ASP A 86 1.41 5.66 5.25
CA ASP A 86 0.70 6.54 6.19
C ASP A 86 0.77 7.98 5.70
N GLU A 87 -0.33 8.71 5.86
CA GLU A 87 -0.36 10.16 5.81
C GLU A 87 -0.54 10.67 7.25
N VAL A 88 0.48 11.36 7.78
CA VAL A 88 0.44 11.89 9.16
C VAL A 88 -0.14 13.31 9.17
N ASP A 89 0.15 14.08 8.12
CA ASP A 89 -0.37 15.42 7.83
C ASP A 89 -0.50 15.58 6.31
N LYS A 90 -1.21 16.61 5.84
CA LYS A 90 -1.46 16.86 4.39
C LYS A 90 -0.21 16.81 3.49
N ASN A 91 0.97 17.04 4.06
CA ASN A 91 2.26 17.06 3.36
C ASN A 91 3.29 16.12 4.01
N GLN A 92 2.87 15.12 4.80
CA GLN A 92 3.76 14.15 5.42
C GLN A 92 3.34 12.73 5.09
N LEU A 93 4.20 12.06 4.32
CA LEU A 93 4.00 10.68 3.87
C LEU A 93 5.04 9.76 4.50
N PHE A 94 4.62 8.56 4.86
CA PHE A 94 5.49 7.55 5.45
C PHE A 94 5.22 6.16 4.89
N ILE A 95 6.15 5.64 4.09
CA ILE A 95 6.08 4.28 3.55
C ILE A 95 6.19 3.28 4.72
N GLN A 96 5.19 2.40 4.89
CA GLN A 96 5.22 1.43 5.98
C GLN A 96 6.43 0.50 5.87
N PRO A 97 7.07 0.13 6.99
CA PRO A 97 8.09 -0.91 6.97
C PRO A 97 7.48 -2.25 6.55
N TRP A 98 8.25 -3.05 5.81
CA TRP A 98 7.81 -4.35 5.31
C TRP A 98 7.21 -5.25 6.39
N SER A 99 7.78 -5.26 7.60
CA SER A 99 7.29 -6.07 8.71
C SER A 99 5.83 -5.77 9.09
N ARG A 100 5.42 -4.49 9.02
CA ARG A 100 4.03 -4.10 9.26
C ARG A 100 3.12 -4.51 8.12
N VAL A 101 3.56 -4.33 6.87
CA VAL A 101 2.79 -4.76 5.70
C VAL A 101 2.61 -6.28 5.71
N LEU A 102 3.67 -7.03 5.95
CA LEU A 102 3.65 -8.49 6.03
C LEU A 102 2.64 -8.98 7.07
N GLN A 103 2.64 -8.40 8.27
CA GLN A 103 1.64 -8.73 9.31
C GLN A 103 0.20 -8.53 8.83
N ARG A 104 -0.07 -7.52 7.99
CA ARG A 104 -1.40 -7.28 7.42
C ARG A 104 -1.73 -8.26 6.30
N LEU A 105 -0.77 -8.57 5.43
CA LEU A 105 -0.92 -9.55 4.35
C LEU A 105 -1.15 -10.97 4.88
N GLU A 106 -0.48 -11.34 5.98
CA GLU A 106 -0.69 -12.65 6.63
C GLU A 106 -2.12 -12.82 7.13
N ARG A 107 -2.75 -11.75 7.62
CA ARG A 107 -4.18 -11.79 8.03
C ARG A 107 -5.15 -12.02 6.86
N LEU A 108 -4.70 -11.84 5.62
CA LEU A 108 -5.49 -12.12 4.42
C LEU A 108 -5.43 -13.60 4.01
N LYS A 109 -4.46 -14.36 4.54
CA LYS A 109 -4.36 -15.81 4.30
C LYS A 109 -5.37 -16.62 5.12
N ASP A 110 -5.90 -16.06 6.21
CA ASP A 110 -6.84 -16.67 7.15
C ASP A 110 -8.33 -16.40 6.81
#